data_AF-A0A8F9RPS4-F1
#
_entry.id   AF-A0A8F9RPS4-F1
#
_cell.length_a   1.000
_cell.length_b   1.000
_cell.length_c   1.000
_cell.angle_alpha   90.00
_cell.angle_beta   90.00
_cell.angle_gamma   90.00
#
_symmetry.space_group_name_H-M   'P 1'
#
loop_
_entity.id
_entity.type
_entity.pdbx_description
1 polymer ?
#
loop_
_entity_poly.entity_id
_entity_poly.type
_entity_poly.pdbx_seq_one_letter_code
_entity_poly.pdbx_strand_id
1 'polypeptide(L)'
;MKQFFIIFFHFIFLNLSSQETYVNNATAYYNGKGEFENLLNNNISVNEIILNPDFTYEMWMRPHVGCLTWRSFKGTWKKKGDELLFTDKYDVQESDSREIYRNKNIDKYILAFKTDQKIVMKDLKVKINYEYDFDSKIKFDDSIDFVTDKNGNIEISFSKIPNQTKLASLRFETNYDDRKIYGYLTENETVNKKISELPNIITIIIREKPLKETVIRTVSAIKKNDELQIISVYKTSGSLPDYNKELKLEKSYKLKNPDIAD
;
A
#
# COMPACT_ATOMS: atom_id res chain seq x y z
N MET A 1 -45.87 -17.13 -56.25
CA MET A 1 -44.99 -17.98 -55.41
C MET A 1 -44.04 -17.08 -54.65
N LYS A 2 -44.24 -16.90 -53.34
CA LYS A 2 -43.33 -16.13 -52.47
C LYS A 2 -42.44 -17.13 -51.71
N GLN A 3 -41.14 -17.05 -51.96
CA GLN A 3 -40.12 -17.89 -51.33
C GLN A 3 -39.79 -17.29 -49.96
N PHE A 4 -40.10 -18.02 -48.89
CA PHE A 4 -39.65 -17.69 -47.53
C PHE A 4 -38.19 -18.14 -47.39
N PHE A 5 -37.27 -17.18 -47.30
CA PHE A 5 -35.91 -17.43 -46.83
C PHE A 5 -35.93 -17.41 -45.31
N ILE A 6 -35.90 -18.58 -44.68
CA ILE A 6 -35.63 -18.71 -43.25
C ILE A 6 -34.11 -18.74 -43.08
N ILE A 7 -33.55 -17.63 -42.63
CA ILE A 7 -32.14 -17.56 -42.22
C ILE A 7 -32.07 -18.18 -40.82
N PHE A 8 -31.60 -19.43 -40.77
CA PHE A 8 -31.21 -20.10 -39.54
C PHE A 8 -29.91 -19.45 -39.03
N PHE A 9 -30.03 -18.42 -38.19
CA PHE A 9 -28.88 -17.92 -37.44
C PHE A 9 -28.51 -18.95 -36.39
N HIS A 10 -27.57 -19.84 -36.72
CA HIS A 10 -26.78 -20.57 -35.73
C HIS A 10 -25.91 -19.54 -34.99
N PHE A 11 -26.46 -18.91 -33.96
CA PHE A 11 -25.61 -18.27 -32.97
C PHE A 11 -24.96 -19.38 -32.15
N ILE A 12 -23.70 -19.62 -32.50
CA ILE A 12 -22.72 -20.39 -31.74
C ILE A 12 -22.83 -19.97 -30.27
N PHE A 13 -23.07 -20.96 -29.41
CA PHE A 13 -23.02 -20.83 -27.96
C PHE A 13 -21.74 -20.09 -27.56
N LEU A 14 -21.88 -18.84 -27.12
CA LEU A 14 -20.90 -18.26 -26.21
C LEU A 14 -21.04 -19.04 -24.92
N ASN A 15 -20.19 -20.05 -24.73
CA ASN A 15 -19.89 -20.58 -23.41
C ASN A 15 -19.33 -19.41 -22.59
N LEU A 16 -20.21 -18.64 -21.94
CA LEU A 16 -19.83 -17.89 -20.75
C LEU A 16 -19.44 -18.98 -19.75
N SER A 17 -18.15 -19.27 -19.69
CA SER A 17 -17.57 -20.11 -18.64
C SER A 17 -18.10 -19.59 -17.31
N SER A 18 -18.72 -20.45 -16.52
CA SER A 18 -19.13 -20.12 -15.16
C SER A 18 -17.92 -19.61 -14.37
N GLN A 19 -18.17 -18.78 -13.36
CA GLN A 19 -17.11 -18.30 -12.49
C GLN A 19 -16.34 -19.49 -11.87
N GLU A 20 -15.03 -19.56 -12.12
CA GLU A 20 -14.19 -20.60 -11.53
C GLU A 20 -13.55 -20.07 -10.24
N THR A 21 -13.53 -20.88 -9.19
CA THR A 21 -12.90 -20.50 -7.92
C THR A 21 -11.92 -21.57 -7.50
N TYR A 22 -10.63 -21.21 -7.38
CA TYR A 22 -9.56 -22.06 -6.91
C TYR A 22 -9.18 -21.68 -5.49
N VAL A 23 -8.97 -22.67 -4.63
CA VAL A 23 -8.63 -22.49 -3.22
C VAL A 23 -7.45 -23.38 -2.86
N ASN A 24 -6.69 -23.00 -1.84
CA ASN A 24 -5.68 -23.90 -1.26
C ASN A 24 -6.04 -24.20 0.20
N ASN A 25 -5.41 -25.25 0.74
CA ASN A 25 -5.54 -25.65 2.15
C ASN A 25 -4.55 -24.90 3.06
N ALA A 26 -4.01 -23.75 2.64
CA ALA A 26 -3.07 -23.01 3.48
C ALA A 26 -3.76 -22.62 4.79
N THR A 27 -3.36 -23.24 5.90
CA THR A 27 -3.84 -22.87 7.24
C THR A 27 -3.30 -21.49 7.56
N ALA A 28 -4.16 -20.47 7.57
CA ALA A 28 -3.75 -19.14 7.99
C ALA A 28 -3.27 -19.18 9.46
N TYR A 29 -2.12 -18.57 9.72
CA TYR A 29 -1.42 -18.66 11.00
C TYR A 29 -2.19 -18.00 12.18
N TYR A 30 -1.96 -18.53 13.38
CA TYR A 30 -2.63 -18.18 14.65
C TYR A 30 -1.82 -17.19 15.50
N ASN A 31 -2.49 -16.55 16.45
CA ASN A 31 -2.15 -15.27 17.08
C ASN A 31 -1.52 -15.40 18.49
N GLY A 32 -0.48 -14.62 18.77
CA GLY A 32 0.10 -14.32 20.08
C GLY A 32 0.34 -12.81 20.21
N LYS A 33 0.09 -12.23 21.40
CA LYS A 33 -0.03 -10.76 21.64
C LYS A 33 1.20 -9.88 21.32
N GLY A 34 2.30 -10.43 20.82
CA GLY A 34 3.45 -9.69 20.27
C GLY A 34 3.57 -9.77 18.73
N GLU A 35 2.63 -10.43 18.05
CA GLU A 35 2.72 -10.83 16.64
C GLU A 35 1.98 -9.92 15.68
N PHE A 36 1.21 -8.91 16.11
CA PHE A 36 0.40 -8.08 15.20
C PHE A 36 1.24 -7.31 14.16
N GLU A 37 2.44 -6.88 14.52
CA GLU A 37 3.41 -6.24 13.61
C GLU A 37 4.16 -7.27 12.73
N ASN A 38 4.44 -8.47 13.24
CA ASN A 38 4.99 -9.60 12.44
C ASN A 38 3.95 -10.22 11.49
N LEU A 39 2.65 -10.14 11.84
CA LEU A 39 1.47 -10.64 11.11
C LEU A 39 1.26 -9.93 9.76
N LEU A 40 1.69 -8.67 9.65
CA LEU A 40 1.62 -7.95 8.38
C LEU A 40 2.79 -8.30 7.44
N ASN A 41 3.92 -8.77 7.98
CA ASN A 41 5.17 -8.93 7.24
C ASN A 41 5.49 -10.38 6.84
N ASN A 42 5.09 -11.42 7.59
CA ASN A 42 5.56 -12.78 7.33
C ASN A 42 4.43 -13.83 7.18
N ASN A 43 4.30 -14.37 5.95
CA ASN A 43 3.76 -15.70 5.59
C ASN A 43 2.25 -15.92 5.36
N ILE A 44 1.49 -14.93 4.90
CA ILE A 44 0.11 -15.20 4.42
C ILE A 44 0.10 -15.21 2.89
N SER A 45 -0.19 -16.36 2.29
CA SER A 45 -0.39 -16.52 0.84
C SER A 45 -1.83 -16.20 0.44
N VAL A 46 -2.04 -15.90 -0.84
CA VAL A 46 -3.38 -15.97 -1.45
C VAL A 46 -3.99 -17.32 -1.15
N ASN A 47 -5.24 -17.32 -0.71
CA ASN A 47 -5.98 -18.53 -0.36
C ASN A 47 -7.15 -18.83 -1.30
N GLU A 48 -7.55 -17.85 -2.12
CA GLU A 48 -8.65 -17.98 -3.09
C GLU A 48 -8.33 -17.19 -4.36
N ILE A 49 -8.53 -17.79 -5.54
CA ILE A 49 -8.39 -17.19 -6.86
C ILE A 49 -9.70 -17.38 -7.60
N ILE A 50 -10.33 -16.27 -7.98
CA ILE A 50 -11.63 -16.24 -8.66
C ILE A 50 -11.40 -15.77 -10.09
N LEU A 51 -11.86 -16.56 -11.07
CA LEU A 51 -11.87 -16.21 -12.48
C LEU A 51 -13.29 -15.83 -12.87
N ASN A 52 -13.48 -14.58 -13.28
CA ASN A 52 -14.78 -14.10 -13.72
C ASN A 52 -14.96 -14.35 -15.23
N PRO A 53 -16.21 -14.52 -15.70
CA PRO A 53 -16.51 -14.75 -17.11
C PRO A 53 -16.12 -13.59 -18.05
N ASP A 54 -15.95 -12.39 -17.50
CA ASP A 54 -15.58 -11.17 -18.22
C ASP A 54 -14.06 -10.97 -18.36
N PHE A 55 -13.28 -12.04 -18.18
CA PHE A 55 -11.82 -12.03 -18.20
C PHE A 55 -11.17 -11.18 -17.09
N THR A 56 -11.88 -10.90 -16.01
CA THR A 56 -11.31 -10.32 -14.78
C THR A 56 -11.04 -11.39 -13.73
N TYR A 57 -10.13 -11.12 -12.81
CA TYR A 57 -9.83 -12.03 -11.70
C TYR A 57 -9.79 -11.31 -10.36
N GLU A 58 -10.03 -12.05 -9.28
CA GLU A 58 -9.74 -11.62 -7.91
C GLU A 58 -8.91 -12.68 -7.16
N MET A 59 -7.77 -12.29 -6.62
CA MET A 59 -6.97 -13.11 -5.70
C MET A 59 -7.14 -12.57 -4.29
N TRP A 60 -7.61 -13.42 -3.38
CA TRP A 60 -7.90 -13.06 -2.00
C TRP A 60 -6.88 -13.63 -1.04
N MET A 61 -6.45 -12.78 -0.11
CA MET A 61 -5.65 -13.12 1.05
C MET A 61 -6.45 -12.76 2.30
N ARG A 62 -7.03 -13.77 2.95
CA ARG A 62 -7.97 -13.62 4.08
C ARG A 62 -7.45 -14.35 5.33
N PRO A 63 -6.50 -13.76 6.07
CA PRO A 63 -6.07 -14.35 7.34
C PRO A 63 -7.22 -14.44 8.36
N HIS A 64 -7.17 -15.47 9.22
CA HIS A 64 -8.16 -15.73 10.28
C HIS A 64 -8.06 -14.80 11.51
N VAL A 65 -7.27 -13.72 11.42
CA VAL A 65 -7.10 -12.73 12.49
C VAL A 65 -8.18 -11.64 12.46
N GLY A 66 -8.75 -11.35 11.28
CA GLY A 66 -9.87 -10.41 11.12
C GLY A 66 -9.95 -9.77 9.74
N CYS A 67 -11.14 -9.29 9.35
CA CYS A 67 -11.41 -8.77 8.01
C CYS A 67 -10.64 -7.49 7.64
N LEU A 68 -10.18 -6.71 8.63
CA LEU A 68 -9.35 -5.51 8.41
C LEU A 68 -7.98 -5.80 7.80
N THR A 69 -7.53 -7.05 7.87
CA THR A 69 -6.24 -7.49 7.33
C THR A 69 -6.37 -8.20 5.98
N TRP A 70 -7.61 -8.34 5.48
CA TRP A 70 -7.87 -8.97 4.20
C TRP A 70 -7.38 -8.10 3.06
N ARG A 71 -6.88 -8.75 2.01
CA ARG A 71 -6.42 -8.08 0.79
C ARG A 71 -6.97 -8.79 -0.43
N SER A 72 -7.31 -8.00 -1.44
CA SER A 72 -7.67 -8.50 -2.76
C SER A 72 -6.73 -7.91 -3.79
N PHE A 73 -6.28 -8.73 -4.73
CA PHE A 73 -5.59 -8.30 -5.94
C PHE A 73 -6.51 -8.54 -7.13
N LYS A 74 -6.69 -7.50 -7.95
CA LYS A 74 -7.64 -7.53 -9.07
C LYS A 74 -6.93 -7.17 -10.35
N GLY A 75 -7.36 -7.78 -11.45
CA GLY A 75 -6.81 -7.52 -12.77
C GLY A 75 -7.54 -8.30 -13.84
N THR A 76 -6.88 -8.50 -14.98
CA THR A 76 -7.41 -9.29 -16.08
C THR A 76 -6.67 -10.60 -16.22
N TRP A 77 -7.35 -11.63 -16.73
CA TRP A 77 -6.73 -12.89 -17.07
C TRP A 77 -6.96 -13.23 -18.53
N LYS A 78 -6.05 -13.98 -19.13
CA LYS A 78 -6.21 -14.52 -20.49
C LYS A 78 -5.59 -15.89 -20.60
N LYS A 79 -6.10 -16.71 -21.51
CA LYS A 79 -5.52 -18.01 -21.87
C LYS A 79 -4.57 -17.85 -23.07
N LYS A 80 -3.38 -18.45 -23.01
CA LYS A 80 -2.39 -18.51 -24.10
C LYS A 80 -1.86 -19.94 -24.21
N GLY A 81 -2.44 -20.73 -25.12
CA GLY A 81 -2.21 -22.18 -25.13
C GLY A 81 -2.76 -22.81 -23.85
N ASP A 82 -1.93 -23.56 -23.12
CA ASP A 82 -2.30 -24.18 -21.84
C ASP A 82 -2.07 -23.25 -20.63
N GLU A 83 -1.44 -22.10 -20.85
CA GLU A 83 -1.16 -21.13 -19.80
C GLU A 83 -2.33 -20.16 -19.58
N LEU A 84 -2.59 -19.85 -18.32
CA LEU A 84 -3.40 -18.74 -17.86
C LEU A 84 -2.48 -17.63 -17.35
N LEU A 85 -2.66 -16.41 -17.86
CA LEU A 85 -1.86 -15.24 -17.51
C LEU A 85 -2.73 -14.24 -16.77
N PHE A 86 -2.47 -14.05 -15.48
CA PHE A 86 -3.11 -13.02 -14.64
C PHE A 86 -2.26 -11.77 -14.68
N THR A 87 -2.83 -10.64 -15.10
CA THR A 87 -2.13 -9.36 -15.20
C THR A 87 -2.83 -8.29 -14.39
N ASP A 88 -2.10 -7.62 -13.52
CA ASP A 88 -2.56 -6.41 -12.84
C ASP A 88 -1.55 -5.27 -13.00
N LYS A 89 -2.07 -4.06 -12.80
CA LYS A 89 -1.31 -2.81 -12.86
C LYS A 89 -1.59 -2.02 -11.60
N TYR A 90 -0.53 -1.50 -11.00
CA TYR A 90 -0.63 -0.57 -9.89
C TYR A 90 0.47 0.47 -10.00
N ASP A 91 0.25 1.63 -9.40
CA ASP A 91 1.22 2.70 -9.42
C ASP A 91 2.05 2.69 -8.14
N VAL A 92 3.36 2.83 -8.30
CA VAL A 92 4.31 3.16 -7.25
C VAL A 92 4.64 4.63 -7.39
N GLN A 93 4.56 5.37 -6.29
CA GLN A 93 4.82 6.79 -6.27
C GLN A 93 5.94 7.09 -5.28
N GLU A 94 6.84 7.99 -5.66
CA GLU A 94 7.83 8.55 -4.75
C GLU A 94 7.12 9.30 -3.62
N SER A 95 7.69 9.26 -2.42
CA SER A 95 7.20 10.07 -1.30
C SER A 95 7.17 11.56 -1.65
N ASP A 96 6.11 12.26 -1.24
CA ASP A 96 5.96 13.70 -1.44
C ASP A 96 7.00 14.53 -0.67
N SER A 97 7.61 13.95 0.36
CA SER A 97 8.70 14.56 1.13
C SER A 97 9.80 13.56 1.46
N ARG A 98 10.96 14.09 1.83
CA ARG A 98 12.00 13.37 2.56
C ARG A 98 12.62 14.23 3.63
N GLU A 99 13.08 13.60 4.69
CA GLU A 99 13.53 14.27 5.90
C GLU A 99 15.03 14.06 6.11
N ILE A 100 15.70 15.10 6.61
CA ILE A 100 17.09 15.03 7.05
C ILE A 100 17.15 15.47 8.50
N TYR A 101 17.65 14.59 9.36
CA TYR A 101 17.69 14.75 10.80
C TYR A 101 19.08 15.14 11.29
N ARG A 102 19.15 16.06 12.24
CA ARG A 102 20.37 16.46 12.95
C ARG A 102 20.06 16.83 14.40
N ASN A 103 21.04 16.61 15.27
CA ASN A 103 20.99 17.02 16.66
C ASN A 103 21.82 18.27 16.91
N LYS A 104 21.29 19.16 17.73
CA LYS A 104 22.01 20.30 18.33
C LYS A 104 21.65 20.43 19.80
N ASN A 105 22.53 21.03 20.60
CA ASN A 105 22.22 21.35 21.99
C ASN A 105 21.39 22.64 22.08
N ILE A 106 20.09 22.55 21.77
CA ILE A 106 19.12 23.64 21.87
C ILE A 106 17.75 23.11 22.35
N ASP A 107 17.04 23.90 23.15
CA ASP A 107 15.76 23.50 23.77
C ASP A 107 14.53 23.78 22.89
N LYS A 108 14.65 23.48 21.59
CA LYS A 108 13.58 23.67 20.61
C LYS A 108 13.77 22.77 19.40
N TYR A 109 12.67 22.39 18.77
CA TYR A 109 12.68 21.87 17.40
C TYR A 109 12.82 23.01 16.40
N ILE A 110 13.61 22.80 15.36
CA ILE A 110 13.67 23.63 14.16
C ILE A 110 13.29 22.75 12.98
N LEU A 111 12.14 23.04 12.38
CA LEU A 111 11.64 22.37 11.19
C LEU A 111 11.86 23.29 9.98
N ALA A 112 12.76 22.89 9.08
CA ALA A 112 13.12 23.69 7.91
C ALA A 112 12.47 23.11 6.64
N PHE A 113 11.63 23.89 5.97
CA PHE A 113 10.92 23.49 4.76
C PHE A 113 11.57 24.06 3.51
N LYS A 114 11.90 23.18 2.57
CA LYS A 114 12.42 23.55 1.25
C LYS A 114 12.00 22.55 0.19
N THR A 115 12.11 22.91 -1.07
CA THR A 115 11.91 21.96 -2.16
C THR A 115 13.19 21.20 -2.49
N ASP A 116 13.08 20.13 -3.28
CA ASP A 116 14.25 19.42 -3.82
C ASP A 116 15.05 20.23 -4.85
N GLN A 117 14.48 21.31 -5.38
CA GLN A 117 15.21 22.37 -6.10
C GLN A 117 15.90 23.38 -5.17
N LYS A 118 15.90 23.12 -3.86
CA LYS A 118 16.49 23.97 -2.80
C LYS A 118 15.78 25.33 -2.64
N ILE A 119 14.54 25.47 -3.12
CA ILE A 119 13.74 26.67 -2.90
C ILE A 119 13.28 26.70 -1.45
N VAL A 120 13.56 27.80 -0.75
CA VAL A 120 13.11 28.01 0.63
C VAL A 120 11.61 28.32 0.65
N MET A 121 10.85 27.60 1.47
CA MET A 121 9.41 27.75 1.55
C MET A 121 9.03 28.73 2.66
N LYS A 122 9.05 30.03 2.35
CA LYS A 122 8.59 31.10 3.26
C LYS A 122 7.06 31.21 3.30
N ASP A 123 6.53 31.70 4.42
CA ASP A 123 5.08 31.93 4.63
C ASP A 123 4.18 30.70 4.39
N LEU A 124 4.76 29.50 4.41
CA LEU A 124 4.07 28.23 4.26
C LEU A 124 3.26 27.94 5.52
N LYS A 125 1.96 27.66 5.32
CA LYS A 125 1.08 27.20 6.39
C LYS A 125 1.31 25.72 6.64
N VAL A 126 1.62 25.36 7.89
CA VAL A 126 1.90 23.98 8.29
C VAL A 126 1.11 23.68 9.56
N LYS A 127 0.37 22.58 9.55
CA LYS A 127 -0.24 22.00 10.74
C LYS A 127 0.70 20.98 11.34
N ILE A 128 0.84 20.99 12.66
CA ILE A 128 1.66 20.04 13.39
C ILE A 128 0.81 19.38 14.47
N ASN A 129 0.82 18.05 14.47
CA ASN A 129 0.23 17.21 15.49
C ASN A 129 1.34 16.49 16.27
N TYR A 130 1.15 16.36 17.57
CA TYR A 130 2.07 15.67 18.46
C TYR A 130 1.61 14.24 18.66
N GLU A 131 2.46 13.29 18.24
CA GLU A 131 2.21 11.87 18.42
C GLU A 131 3.04 11.38 19.60
N TYR A 132 2.37 10.82 20.60
CA TYR A 132 3.02 10.34 21.82
C TYR A 132 3.26 8.84 21.75
N ASP A 133 4.17 8.38 22.61
CA ASP A 133 4.40 6.97 22.83
C ASP A 133 3.08 6.25 23.18
N PHE A 134 2.79 5.16 22.49
CA PHE A 134 1.57 4.37 22.65
C PHE A 134 1.33 3.96 24.11
N ASP A 135 2.37 3.58 24.85
CA ASP A 135 2.27 3.14 26.24
C ASP A 135 1.93 4.28 27.20
N SER A 136 2.12 5.54 26.78
CA SER A 136 1.76 6.71 27.57
C SER A 136 0.26 6.92 27.70
N LYS A 137 -0.55 6.37 26.77
CA LYS A 137 -2.00 6.56 26.67
C LYS A 137 -2.43 8.04 26.59
N ILE A 138 -1.51 8.92 26.23
CA ILE A 138 -1.78 10.34 26.02
C ILE A 138 -2.41 10.47 24.65
N LYS A 139 -3.61 11.07 24.59
CA LYS A 139 -4.22 11.53 23.35
C LYS A 139 -4.10 13.04 23.31
N PHE A 140 -3.63 13.54 22.18
CA PHE A 140 -3.58 14.97 21.90
C PHE A 140 -4.15 15.18 20.51
N ASP A 141 -5.43 15.54 20.50
CA ASP A 141 -6.20 15.59 19.25
C ASP A 141 -6.09 16.96 18.56
N ASP A 142 -5.41 17.92 19.18
CA ASP A 142 -5.25 19.28 18.66
C ASP A 142 -4.09 19.36 17.66
N SER A 143 -4.41 19.86 16.45
CA SER A 143 -3.40 20.32 15.50
C SER A 143 -3.05 21.77 15.78
N ILE A 144 -1.76 22.11 15.82
CA ILE A 144 -1.30 23.48 15.98
C ILE A 144 -0.91 24.03 14.60
N ASP A 145 -1.49 25.17 14.22
CA ASP A 145 -1.15 25.87 12.98
C ASP A 145 0.12 26.72 13.17
N PHE A 146 1.03 26.61 12.21
CA PHE A 146 2.25 27.40 12.11
C PHE A 146 2.38 28.04 10.73
N VAL A 147 3.18 29.10 10.66
CA VAL A 147 3.62 29.72 9.41
C VAL A 147 5.15 29.77 9.45
N THR A 148 5.79 29.25 8.40
CA THR A 148 7.26 29.29 8.29
C THR A 148 7.77 30.72 8.18
N ASP A 149 8.92 31.02 8.79
CA ASP A 149 9.59 32.31 8.69
C ASP A 149 10.19 32.57 7.28
N LYS A 150 10.87 33.71 7.13
CA LYS A 150 11.57 34.09 5.89
C LYS A 150 12.64 33.10 5.42
N ASN A 151 13.14 32.25 6.31
CA ASN A 151 14.13 31.22 6.05
C ASN A 151 13.48 29.83 5.87
N GLY A 152 12.15 29.75 5.85
CA GLY A 152 11.40 28.51 5.73
C GLY A 152 11.35 27.69 7.02
N ASN A 153 11.60 28.29 8.18
CA ASN A 153 11.68 27.57 9.44
C ASN A 153 10.43 27.74 10.30
N ILE A 154 10.09 26.69 11.02
CA ILE A 154 9.20 26.71 12.19
C ILE A 154 10.04 26.36 13.41
N GLU A 155 9.92 27.16 14.47
CA GLU A 155 10.57 26.91 15.75
C GLU A 155 9.54 26.54 16.81
N ILE A 156 9.75 25.40 17.48
CA ILE A 156 8.85 24.89 18.53
C ILE A 156 9.67 24.67 19.80
N SER A 157 9.55 25.56 20.77
CA SER A 157 10.20 25.39 22.07
C SER A 157 9.72 24.13 22.77
N PHE A 158 10.63 23.35 23.36
CA PHE A 158 10.27 22.11 24.07
C PHE A 158 9.27 22.36 25.21
N SER A 159 9.38 23.50 25.88
CA SER A 159 8.46 23.93 26.94
C SER A 159 7.02 24.16 26.48
N LYS A 160 6.78 24.33 25.17
CA LYS A 160 5.45 24.51 24.59
C LYS A 160 4.81 23.20 24.15
N ILE A 161 5.55 22.08 24.20
CA ILE A 161 5.06 20.77 23.81
C ILE A 161 4.53 20.07 25.06
N PRO A 162 3.21 19.81 25.16
CA PRO A 162 2.65 19.04 26.26
C PRO A 162 3.36 17.70 26.37
N ASN A 163 3.67 17.25 27.59
CA ASN A 163 4.29 15.92 27.81
C ASN A 163 5.48 15.61 26.88
N GLN A 164 6.34 16.60 26.58
CA GLN A 164 7.43 16.48 25.61
C GLN A 164 8.31 15.22 25.79
N THR A 165 8.55 14.80 27.03
CA THR A 165 9.34 13.60 27.35
C THR A 165 8.70 12.29 26.84
N LYS A 166 7.41 12.31 26.48
CA LYS A 166 6.66 11.18 25.89
C LYS A 166 6.41 11.35 24.39
N LEU A 167 6.85 12.45 23.78
CA LEU A 167 6.71 12.68 22.34
C LEU A 167 7.50 11.62 21.57
N ALA A 168 6.83 10.90 20.67
CA ALA A 168 7.42 9.90 19.80
C ALA A 168 7.68 10.45 18.40
N SER A 169 6.73 11.21 17.84
CA SER A 169 6.89 11.84 16.53
C SER A 169 6.12 13.15 16.40
N LEU A 170 6.45 13.90 15.36
CA LEU A 170 5.69 15.08 14.92
C LEU A 170 5.05 14.75 13.57
N ARG A 171 3.74 14.85 13.45
CA ARG A 171 3.08 14.76 12.14
C ARG A 171 2.92 16.17 11.58
N PHE A 172 3.49 16.43 10.41
CA PHE A 172 3.27 17.69 9.70
C PHE A 172 2.24 17.51 8.59
N GLU A 173 1.51 18.57 8.27
CA GLU A 173 0.59 18.65 7.14
C GLU A 173 0.65 20.05 6.52
N THR A 174 0.76 20.12 5.19
CA THR A 174 0.81 21.39 4.44
C THR A 174 0.21 21.21 3.04
N ASN A 175 0.04 22.30 2.31
CA ASN A 175 -0.38 22.27 0.90
C ASN A 175 0.75 22.81 0.02
N TYR A 176 1.02 22.13 -1.08
CA TYR A 176 1.98 22.55 -2.11
C TYR A 176 1.45 22.19 -3.49
N ASP A 177 1.27 23.20 -4.35
CA ASP A 177 0.81 23.05 -5.74
C ASP A 177 -0.46 22.17 -5.83
N ASP A 178 -1.52 22.58 -5.13
CA ASP A 178 -2.81 21.90 -4.96
C ASP A 178 -2.79 20.50 -4.31
N ARG A 179 -1.62 20.01 -3.92
CA ARG A 179 -1.46 18.73 -3.22
C ARG A 179 -1.38 18.94 -1.71
N LYS A 180 -2.12 18.12 -0.99
CA LYS A 180 -1.98 17.99 0.46
C LYS A 180 -0.81 17.05 0.77
N ILE A 181 0.23 17.58 1.39
CA ILE A 181 1.43 16.84 1.77
C ILE A 181 1.43 16.66 3.28
N TYR A 182 1.69 15.44 3.74
CA TYR A 182 1.86 15.16 5.16
C TYR A 182 2.92 14.08 5.35
N GLY A 183 3.53 14.07 6.52
CA GLY A 183 4.54 13.07 6.89
C GLY A 183 4.71 13.01 8.40
N TYR A 184 5.35 11.94 8.85
CA TYR A 184 5.70 11.74 10.25
C TYR A 184 7.20 11.91 10.42
N LEU A 185 7.59 12.80 11.33
CA LEU A 185 8.98 13.03 11.72
C LEU A 185 9.28 12.12 12.91
N THR A 186 9.90 10.98 12.64
CA THR A 186 10.15 9.90 13.61
C THR A 186 11.54 9.30 13.41
N GLU A 187 12.09 8.72 14.47
CA GLU A 187 13.39 8.03 14.47
C GLU A 187 13.31 6.58 13.98
N ASN A 188 12.12 6.05 13.75
CA ASN A 188 11.93 4.64 13.39
C ASN A 188 10.68 4.43 12.53
N GLU A 189 10.44 3.20 12.09
CA GLU A 189 9.31 2.84 11.21
C GLU A 189 7.94 2.94 11.91
N THR A 190 7.91 3.10 13.24
CA THR A 190 6.70 3.22 14.06
C THR A 190 6.51 4.67 14.55
N VAL A 191 5.38 5.28 14.19
CA VAL A 191 5.12 6.71 14.45
C VAL A 191 4.80 7.03 15.92
N ASN A 192 4.35 6.05 16.69
CA ASN A 192 3.88 6.21 18.08
C ASN A 192 4.68 5.34 19.05
N LYS A 193 5.95 5.07 18.75
CA LYS A 193 6.87 4.35 19.65
C LYS A 193 8.12 5.17 19.88
N LYS A 194 8.33 5.61 21.12
CA LYS A 194 9.52 6.38 21.50
C LYS A 194 10.66 5.43 21.80
N ILE A 195 11.58 5.29 20.85
CA ILE A 195 12.83 4.52 21.03
C ILE A 195 13.95 5.43 21.55
N SER A 196 14.00 6.67 21.06
CA SER A 196 14.99 7.69 21.40
C SER A 196 14.35 9.08 21.34
N GLU A 197 15.10 10.10 21.76
CA GLU A 197 14.69 11.49 21.55
C GLU A 197 14.72 11.84 20.06
N LEU A 198 13.65 12.47 19.58
CA LEU A 198 13.56 12.95 18.21
C LEU A 198 14.60 14.07 17.98
N PRO A 199 15.37 14.03 16.87
CA PRO A 199 16.32 15.06 16.55
C PRO A 199 15.68 16.42 16.42
N ASN A 200 16.34 17.42 16.97
CA ASN A 200 15.75 18.74 17.13
C ASN A 200 16.00 19.69 15.96
N ILE A 201 16.74 19.25 14.93
CA ILE A 201 16.86 19.95 13.65
C ILE A 201 16.41 18.98 12.56
N ILE A 202 15.28 19.30 11.91
CA ILE A 202 14.70 18.44 10.88
C ILE A 202 14.49 19.29 9.63
N THR A 203 15.09 18.88 8.52
CA THR A 203 14.86 19.50 7.21
C THR A 203 13.88 18.65 6.43
N ILE A 204 12.70 19.20 6.15
CA ILE A 204 11.67 18.59 5.31
C ILE A 204 11.89 19.09 3.88
N ILE A 205 12.20 18.17 2.98
CA ILE A 205 12.40 18.44 1.56
C ILE A 205 11.16 17.97 0.81
N ILE A 206 10.34 18.93 0.36
CA ILE A 206 9.16 18.66 -0.46
C ILE A 206 9.59 18.38 -1.91
N ARG A 207 9.04 17.30 -2.47
CA ARG A 207 9.21 16.95 -3.89
C ARG A 207 8.25 17.77 -4.73
N GLU A 208 8.80 18.62 -5.60
CA GLU A 208 7.96 19.46 -6.46
C GLU A 208 7.14 18.61 -7.44
N LYS A 209 7.73 17.53 -7.95
CA LYS A 209 7.11 16.57 -8.86
C LYS A 209 7.55 15.15 -8.49
N PRO A 210 6.87 14.49 -7.54
CA PRO A 210 7.17 13.11 -7.19
C PRO A 210 7.06 12.21 -8.42
N LEU A 211 8.04 11.33 -8.58
CA LEU A 211 8.00 10.36 -9.67
C LEU A 211 6.87 9.35 -9.44
N LYS A 212 6.33 8.85 -10.55
CA LYS A 212 5.29 7.84 -10.56
C LYS A 212 5.62 6.80 -11.63
N GLU A 213 5.59 5.53 -11.25
CA GLU A 213 5.87 4.40 -12.11
C GLU A 213 4.70 3.42 -12.05
N THR A 214 4.22 2.97 -13.22
CA THR A 214 3.23 1.89 -13.26
C THR A 214 3.96 0.56 -13.28
N VAL A 215 3.75 -0.24 -12.25
CA VAL A 215 4.24 -1.62 -12.18
C VAL A 215 3.19 -2.54 -12.79
N ILE A 216 3.63 -3.42 -13.69
CA ILE A 216 2.82 -4.49 -14.24
C ILE A 216 3.28 -5.79 -13.60
N ARG A 217 2.36 -6.48 -12.93
CA ARG A 217 2.59 -7.82 -12.40
C ARG A 217 1.88 -8.84 -13.29
N THR A 218 2.58 -9.91 -13.62
CA THR A 218 2.05 -11.04 -14.38
C THR A 218 2.31 -12.34 -13.63
N VAL A 219 1.25 -13.06 -13.30
CA VAL A 219 1.32 -14.42 -12.77
C VAL A 219 0.97 -15.38 -13.90
N SER A 220 1.84 -16.33 -14.18
CA SER A 220 1.57 -17.43 -15.11
C SER A 220 1.19 -18.67 -14.34
N ALA A 221 0.15 -19.36 -14.81
CA ALA A 221 -0.31 -20.61 -14.24
C ALA A 221 -0.74 -21.57 -15.35
N ILE A 222 -0.79 -22.87 -15.05
CA ILE A 222 -1.37 -23.89 -15.94
C ILE A 222 -2.50 -24.58 -15.20
N LYS A 223 -3.64 -24.74 -15.87
CA LYS A 223 -4.74 -25.57 -15.38
C LYS A 223 -4.45 -27.02 -15.77
N LYS A 224 -4.31 -27.92 -14.78
CA LYS A 224 -4.18 -29.37 -14.97
C LYS A 224 -5.19 -30.07 -14.08
N ASN A 225 -6.13 -30.79 -14.69
CA ASN A 225 -7.27 -31.39 -13.98
C ASN A 225 -7.98 -30.31 -13.15
N ASP A 226 -8.21 -30.59 -11.87
CA ASP A 226 -8.84 -29.69 -10.91
C ASP A 226 -7.84 -28.80 -10.17
N GLU A 227 -6.64 -28.59 -10.73
CA GLU A 227 -5.62 -27.76 -10.11
C GLU A 227 -5.14 -26.62 -11.02
N LEU A 228 -4.94 -25.45 -10.41
CA LEU A 228 -4.23 -24.32 -10.99
C LEU A 228 -2.81 -24.29 -10.42
N GLN A 229 -1.82 -24.61 -11.24
CA GLN A 229 -0.41 -24.63 -10.85
C GLN A 229 0.25 -23.30 -11.21
N ILE A 230 0.82 -22.60 -10.23
CA ILE A 230 1.56 -21.36 -10.47
C ILE A 230 2.93 -21.70 -11.03
N ILE A 231 3.25 -21.15 -12.20
CA ILE A 231 4.51 -21.37 -12.90
C ILE A 231 5.52 -20.28 -12.56
N SER A 232 5.08 -19.03 -12.58
CA SER A 232 5.97 -17.90 -12.36
C SER A 232 5.21 -16.64 -11.94
N VAL A 233 5.91 -15.78 -11.22
CA VAL A 233 5.49 -14.40 -10.97
C VAL A 233 6.54 -13.48 -11.56
N TYR A 234 6.11 -12.61 -12.45
CA TYR A 234 6.93 -11.56 -13.04
C TYR A 234 6.37 -10.19 -12.63
N LYS A 235 7.27 -9.25 -12.40
CA LYS A 235 6.96 -7.83 -12.23
C LYS A 235 7.89 -7.03 -13.12
N THR A 236 7.40 -5.96 -13.73
CA THR A 236 8.26 -4.99 -14.42
C THR A 236 9.21 -4.34 -13.41
N SER A 237 10.48 -4.20 -13.77
CA SER A 237 11.45 -3.44 -12.97
C SER A 237 11.12 -1.95 -12.99
N GLY A 238 11.20 -1.30 -11.83
CA GLY A 238 11.10 0.16 -11.67
C GLY A 238 12.34 0.73 -11.00
N SER A 239 12.49 2.05 -11.03
CA SER A 239 13.52 2.77 -10.27
C SER A 239 13.05 3.15 -8.87
N LEU A 240 11.74 3.17 -8.64
CA LEU A 240 11.15 3.44 -7.34
C LEU A 240 11.05 2.18 -6.47
N PRO A 241 11.26 2.29 -5.15
CA PRO A 241 11.01 1.18 -4.23
C PRO A 241 9.52 0.83 -4.21
N ASP A 242 9.21 -0.43 -4.51
CA ASP A 242 7.84 -0.96 -4.47
C ASP A 242 7.48 -1.44 -3.07
N TYR A 243 6.85 -0.58 -2.28
CA TYR A 243 6.33 -0.93 -0.96
C TYR A 243 4.94 -1.59 -1.03
N ASN A 244 4.35 -1.78 -2.22
CA ASN A 244 3.13 -2.57 -2.32
C ASN A 244 3.48 -4.02 -1.97
N LYS A 245 2.66 -4.61 -1.09
CA LYS A 245 2.95 -5.94 -0.55
C LYS A 245 3.24 -6.95 -1.65
N GLU A 246 4.30 -7.71 -1.43
CA GLU A 246 4.65 -8.86 -2.26
C GLU A 246 3.44 -9.81 -2.35
N LEU A 247 3.12 -10.23 -3.57
CA LEU A 247 2.07 -11.23 -3.80
C LEU A 247 2.63 -12.60 -3.46
N LYS A 248 2.27 -13.12 -2.29
CA LYS A 248 2.65 -14.47 -1.88
C LYS A 248 1.62 -15.46 -2.43
N LEU A 249 2.09 -16.43 -3.22
CA LEU A 249 1.27 -17.45 -3.86
C LEU A 249 1.77 -18.84 -3.46
N GLU A 250 0.85 -19.76 -3.24
CA GLU A 250 1.16 -21.19 -3.20
C GLU A 250 1.50 -21.73 -4.59
N LYS A 251 2.18 -22.89 -4.62
CA LYS A 251 2.54 -23.57 -5.89
C LYS A 251 1.32 -24.06 -6.65
N SER A 252 0.25 -24.46 -5.98
CA SER A 252 -0.98 -24.92 -6.61
C SER A 252 -2.22 -24.64 -5.78
N TYR A 253 -3.37 -24.58 -6.47
CA TYR A 253 -4.69 -24.34 -5.91
C TYR A 253 -5.68 -25.34 -6.51
N LYS A 254 -6.59 -25.88 -5.70
CA LYS A 254 -7.63 -26.81 -6.12
C LYS A 254 -8.91 -26.08 -6.52
N LEU A 255 -9.55 -26.55 -7.58
CA LEU A 255 -10.86 -26.08 -8.00
C LEU A 255 -11.90 -26.42 -6.91
N LYS A 256 -12.64 -25.42 -6.46
CA LYS A 256 -13.58 -25.56 -5.34
C LYS A 256 -14.78 -26.46 -5.68
N ASN A 257 -15.20 -26.45 -6.94
CA ASN A 257 -16.31 -27.25 -7.47
C ASN A 257 -15.91 -27.88 -8.81
N PRO A 258 -15.21 -29.02 -8.81
CA PRO A 258 -14.77 -29.67 -10.04
C PRO A 258 -15.93 -30.24 -10.88
N ASP A 259 -17.05 -30.59 -10.25
CA ASP A 259 -18.19 -31.28 -10.87
C ASP A 259 -19.15 -30.38 -11.67
N ILE A 260 -18.80 -29.11 -11.94
CA ILE A 260 -19.65 -28.15 -12.69
C ILE A 260 -19.06 -27.83 -14.08
N ALA A 261 -17.90 -28.39 -14.42
CA ALA A 261 -17.25 -28.16 -15.71
C ALA A 261 -17.40 -29.38 -16.64
N ASP A 262 -18.63 -29.63 -17.10
CA ASP A 262 -18.95 -30.31 -18.37
C ASP A 262 -20.23 -29.71 -18.97
#